data_AF-A0A243AZ06-F1
#
_entry.id   AF-A0A243AZ06-F1
#
_cell.length_a   1.000
_cell.length_b   1.000
_cell.length_c   1.000
_cell.angle_alpha   90.00
_cell.angle_beta   90.00
_cell.angle_gamma   90.00
#
_symmetry.space_group_name_H-M   'P 1'
#
loop_
_entity.id
_entity.type
_entity.pdbx_description
1 polymer ?
#
loop_
_entity_poly.entity_id
_entity_poly.type
_entity_poly.pdbx_seq_one_letter_code
_entity_poly.pdbx_strand_id
1 'polypeptide(L)' 'MEVKVGYLIASGVNHNGVNVQGVGEDKMFDIFYYANTDELNMISDFKELKEGCIRVATNLYGRNSSEVQAVQQAFKAAYI' A
#
# COMPACT_ATOMS: atom_id res chain seq x y z
N MET A 1 0.12 -11.31 5.50
CA MET A 1 0.12 -9.84 5.75
C MET A 1 -0.13 -9.07 4.46
N GLU A 2 0.52 -9.40 3.34
CA GLU A 2 0.30 -8.73 2.05
C GLU A 2 -1.16 -8.71 1.57
N VAL A 3 -1.88 -9.84 1.63
CA VAL A 3 -3.31 -9.89 1.25
C VAL A 3 -4.16 -8.92 2.08
N LYS A 4 -3.88 -8.78 3.39
CA LYS A 4 -4.57 -7.82 4.27
C LYS A 4 -4.26 -6.39 3.86
N VAL A 5 -2.99 -6.08 3.53
CA VAL A 5 -2.58 -4.76 3.05
C VAL A 5 -3.24 -4.43 1.71
N GLY A 6 -3.23 -5.35 0.75
CA GLY A 6 -3.88 -5.17 -0.55
C GLY A 6 -5.37 -4.87 -0.40
N TYR A 7 -6.08 -5.65 0.42
CA TYR A 7 -7.49 -5.39 0.75
C TYR A 7 -7.69 -3.99 1.37
N LEU A 8 -6.83 -3.59 2.30
CA LEU A 8 -6.91 -2.29 2.96
C LEU A 8 -6.63 -1.13 1.99
N ILE A 9 -5.72 -1.28 1.04
CA ILE A 9 -5.44 -0.26 0.01
C ILE A 9 -6.61 -0.18 -0.98
N ALA A 10 -7.13 -1.31 -1.45
CA ALA A 10 -8.20 -1.33 -2.43
C ALA A 10 -9.53 -0.83 -1.86
N SER A 11 -9.98 -1.46 -0.78
CA SER A 11 -11.34 -1.30 -0.24
C SER A 11 -11.42 -0.36 0.95
N GLY A 12 -10.31 -0.15 1.66
CA GLY A 12 -10.31 0.58 2.91
C GLY A 12 -10.97 -0.18 4.06
N VAL A 13 -10.92 0.39 5.26
CA VAL A 13 -11.70 -0.05 6.43
C VAL A 13 -12.10 1.14 7.27
N ASN A 14 -13.27 1.04 7.90
CA ASN A 14 -13.68 1.92 8.98
C ASN A 14 -13.99 1.05 10.19
N HIS A 15 -13.03 0.91 11.11
CA HIS A 15 -13.21 0.10 12.32
C HIS A 15 -12.48 0.71 13.51
N ASN A 16 -13.21 0.92 14.62
CA ASN A 16 -12.69 1.33 15.94
C ASN A 16 -11.60 2.44 15.90
N GLY A 17 -11.81 3.51 15.13
CA GLY A 17 -10.93 4.69 15.10
C GLY A 17 -9.78 4.64 14.09
N VAL A 18 -9.66 3.58 13.29
CA VAL A 18 -8.79 3.53 12.10
C VAL A 18 -9.65 3.67 10.86
N ASN A 19 -9.40 4.73 10.07
CA ASN A 19 -10.09 4.99 8.80
C ASN A 19 -9.08 4.98 7.65
N VAL A 20 -8.98 3.84 6.96
CA VAL A 20 -8.24 3.75 5.70
C VAL A 20 -9.22 4.01 4.58
N GLN A 21 -9.05 5.11 3.85
CA GLN A 21 -9.81 5.35 2.63
C GLN A 21 -9.21 4.50 1.51
N GLY A 22 -10.01 3.56 0.98
CA GLY A 22 -9.61 2.74 -0.16
C GLY A 22 -9.44 3.58 -1.43
N VAL A 23 -8.51 3.16 -2.29
CA VAL A 23 -8.20 3.84 -3.56
C VAL A 23 -8.60 3.02 -4.80
N GLY A 24 -9.25 1.86 -4.60
CA GLY A 24 -9.72 0.98 -5.67
C GLY A 24 -8.72 -0.12 -6.03
N GLU A 25 -9.25 -1.19 -6.62
CA GLU A 25 -8.50 -2.40 -6.97
C GLU A 25 -7.45 -2.14 -8.06
N ASP A 26 -7.79 -1.38 -9.10
CA ASP A 26 -6.88 -1.06 -10.21
C ASP A 26 -5.61 -0.35 -9.70
N LYS A 27 -5.77 0.67 -8.86
CA LYS A 27 -4.64 1.41 -8.29
C LYS A 27 -3.83 0.58 -7.31
N MET A 28 -4.50 -0.26 -6.52
CA MET A 28 -3.84 -1.23 -5.65
C MET A 28 -2.99 -2.20 -6.46
N PHE A 29 -3.53 -2.71 -7.57
CA PHE A 29 -2.84 -3.63 -8.47
C PHE A 29 -1.60 -2.98 -9.06
N ASP A 30 -1.70 -1.77 -9.61
CA ASP A 30 -0.55 -1.04 -10.15
C ASP A 30 0.55 -0.84 -9.10
N ILE A 31 0.17 -0.44 -7.88
CA ILE A 31 1.14 -0.22 -6.79
C ILE A 31 1.88 -1.52 -6.44
N PHE A 32 1.16 -2.64 -6.29
CA PHE A 32 1.78 -3.92 -5.95
C PHE A 32 2.58 -4.49 -7.11
N TYR A 33 2.10 -4.37 -8.34
CA TYR A 33 2.79 -4.85 -9.52
C TYR A 33 4.16 -4.20 -9.64
N TYR A 34 4.22 -2.86 -9.69
CA TYR A 34 5.49 -2.14 -9.81
C TYR A 34 6.38 -2.27 -8.58
N ALA A 35 5.83 -2.39 -7.37
CA ALA A 35 6.66 -2.68 -6.20
C ALA A 35 7.37 -4.03 -6.37
N ASN A 36 6.66 -5.07 -6.79
CA ASN A 36 7.24 -6.41 -6.97
C ASN A 36 8.25 -6.48 -8.13
N THR A 37 8.01 -5.76 -9.22
CA THR A 37 8.88 -5.84 -10.41
C THR A 37 10.08 -4.90 -10.35
N ASP A 38 9.92 -3.72 -9.75
CA ASP A 38 10.88 -2.63 -9.89
C ASP A 38 11.61 -2.28 -8.58
N GLU A 39 10.98 -2.53 -7.42
CA GLU A 39 11.51 -2.12 -6.12
C GLU A 39 12.05 -3.28 -5.28
N LEU A 40 11.55 -4.51 -5.49
CA LEU A 40 11.85 -5.67 -4.66
C LEU A 40 12.78 -6.67 -5.34
N ASN A 41 13.39 -7.49 -4.51
CA ASN A 41 14.19 -8.63 -4.94
C ASN A 41 13.86 -9.87 -4.10
N MET A 42 14.48 -11.00 -4.45
CA MET A 42 14.22 -12.31 -3.87
C MET A 42 14.53 -12.47 -2.38
N ILE A 43 15.22 -11.53 -1.74
CA ILE A 43 15.44 -11.52 -0.28
C ILE A 43 14.67 -10.39 0.42
N SER A 44 13.83 -9.65 -0.30
CA SER A 44 13.15 -8.50 0.27
C SER A 44 12.19 -8.88 1.37
N ASP A 45 12.15 -8.07 2.43
CA ASP A 45 11.26 -8.27 3.56
C ASP A 45 10.00 -7.38 3.50
N PHE A 46 9.13 -7.53 4.51
CA PHE A 46 7.88 -6.78 4.57
C PHE A 46 8.07 -5.27 4.80
N LYS A 47 9.21 -4.84 5.37
CA LYS A 47 9.57 -3.43 5.51
C LYS A 47 9.98 -2.86 4.16
N GLU A 48 10.77 -3.60 3.37
CA GLU A 48 11.15 -3.20 2.02
C GLU A 48 9.95 -3.13 1.08
N LEU A 49 9.01 -4.08 1.19
CA LEU A 49 7.71 -4.01 0.49
C LEU A 49 6.97 -2.71 0.80
N LYS A 50 6.87 -2.33 2.08
CA LYS A 50 6.23 -1.07 2.49
C LYS A 50 6.90 0.13 1.82
N GLU A 51 8.23 0.20 1.85
CA GLU A 51 8.97 1.31 1.26
C GLU A 51 8.81 1.36 -0.27
N GLY A 52 8.84 0.21 -0.94
CA GLY A 52 8.58 0.07 -2.38
C GLY A 52 7.18 0.56 -2.76
N CYS A 53 6.13 0.10 -2.08
CA CYS A 53 4.77 0.56 -2.34
C CYS A 53 4.61 2.08 -2.13
N ILE A 54 5.28 2.68 -1.12
CA ILE A 54 5.26 4.13 -0.90
C ILE A 54 5.98 4.87 -2.03
N ARG A 55 7.14 4.37 -2.50
CA ARG A 55 7.86 4.96 -3.64
C ARG A 55 7.02 4.91 -4.91
N VAL A 56 6.47 3.75 -5.25
CA VAL A 56 5.61 3.58 -6.43
C VAL A 56 4.38 4.49 -6.36
N ALA A 57 3.66 4.51 -5.24
CA ALA A 57 2.49 5.39 -5.08
C ALA A 57 2.87 6.88 -5.19
N THR A 58 4.05 7.27 -4.67
CA THR A 58 4.56 8.64 -4.79
C THR A 58 4.87 8.98 -6.24
N ASN A 59 5.46 8.06 -7.01
CA ASN A 59 5.81 8.27 -8.41
C ASN A 59 4.58 8.35 -9.31
N LEU A 60 3.58 7.49 -9.09
CA LEU A 60 2.37 7.43 -9.90
C LEU A 60 1.38 8.57 -9.59
N TYR A 61 1.22 8.92 -8.31
CA TYR A 61 0.11 9.78 -7.85
C TYR A 61 0.55 11.05 -7.14
N GLY A 62 1.85 11.18 -6.82
CA GLY A 62 2.42 12.31 -6.09
C GLY A 62 2.45 12.09 -4.58
N ARG A 63 3.41 12.76 -3.93
CA ARG A 63 3.76 12.56 -2.50
C ARG A 63 2.60 12.78 -1.52
N ASN A 64 1.67 13.69 -1.84
CA ASN A 64 0.57 14.08 -0.96
C ASN A 64 -0.78 13.43 -1.37
N SER A 65 -0.75 12.42 -2.23
CA SER A 65 -1.93 11.75 -2.76
C SER A 65 -2.66 10.88 -1.73
N SER A 66 -3.93 10.60 -2.00
CA SER A 66 -4.73 9.62 -1.25
C SER A 66 -4.10 8.23 -1.24
N GLU A 67 -3.41 7.86 -2.31
CA GLU A 67 -2.78 6.57 -2.55
C GLU A 67 -1.58 6.37 -1.63
N VAL A 68 -0.72 7.38 -1.50
CA VAL A 68 0.39 7.35 -0.52
C VAL A 68 -0.17 7.23 0.90
N GLN A 69 -1.23 7.96 1.23
CA GLN A 69 -1.87 7.88 2.54
C GLN A 69 -2.50 6.50 2.78
N ALA A 70 -3.19 5.95 1.79
CA ALA A 70 -3.82 4.62 1.88
C ALA A 70 -2.77 3.53 2.10
N VAL A 71 -1.67 3.55 1.36
CA VAL A 71 -0.53 2.62 1.57
C VAL A 71 0.00 2.73 3.00
N GLN A 72 0.34 3.95 3.45
CA GLN A 72 0.89 4.16 4.79
C GLN A 72 -0.04 3.64 5.90
N GLN A 73 -1.34 3.92 5.78
CA GLN A 73 -2.33 3.48 6.75
C GLN A 73 -2.60 1.98 6.69
N ALA A 74 -2.65 1.38 5.50
CA ALA A 74 -2.84 -0.05 5.33
C ALA A 74 -1.71 -0.87 5.96
N PHE A 75 -0.45 -0.47 5.75
CA PHE A 75 0.67 -1.11 6.41
C PHE A 75 0.60 -0.94 7.92
N LYS A 76 0.31 0.27 8.42
CA LYS A 76 0.13 0.51 9.87
C LYS A 76 -0.94 -0.40 10.48
N ALA A 77 -2.08 -0.57 9.80
CA ALA A 77 -3.19 -1.40 10.26
C ALA A 77 -2.93 -2.92 10.11
N ALA A 78 -2.00 -3.34 9.24
CA ALA A 78 -1.63 -4.74 9.09
C ALA A 78 -0.69 -5.25 10.19
N TYR A 79 0.08 -4.37 10.85
CA TYR A 79 0.93 -4.68 12.01
C TYR A 79 0.18 -4.70 13.35
N ILE A 80 -1.11 -4.34 13.35
CA ILE A 80 -2.04 -4.48 14.48
C ILE A 80 -2.89 -5.73 14.24
#